data_AF-A0A7Y1ZND0-F1
#
_entry.id   AF-A0A7Y1ZND0-F1
#
_cell.length_a   1.000
_cell.length_b   1.000
_cell.length_c   1.000
_cell.angle_alpha   90.00
_cell.angle_beta   90.00
_cell.angle_gamma   90.00
#
_symmetry.space_group_name_H-M   'P 1'
#
loop_
_entity.id
_entity.type
_entity.pdbx_description
1 polymer ?
#
loop_
_entity_poly.entity_id
_entity_poly.type
_entity_poly.pdbx_seq_one_letter_code
_entity_poly.pdbx_strand_id
1 'polypeptide(L)'
;MNDTETLVDRIIGQLSYVSDEIDLLGKFVPQIDSAILTEKPIDGEPSILESFQDMVRKQELLAVELGVQAIHTEDEPEADLATVLERFKNGRDLLVDFLRDHPELSQSIKEDNTPLKTRLHKFILDEASQLRSVTVRLHESNLFRL
;
A
#
# COMPACT_ATOMS: atom_id res chain seq x y z
N MET A 1 -18.66 11.76 -27.26
CA MET A 1 -18.80 11.09 -25.95
C MET A 1 -17.71 11.66 -25.07
N ASN A 2 -18.06 12.42 -24.03
CA ASN A 2 -17.09 12.97 -23.10
C ASN A 2 -16.75 11.87 -22.09
N ASP A 3 -15.61 11.21 -22.29
CA ASP A 3 -14.96 10.40 -21.26
C ASP A 3 -14.41 11.34 -20.19
N THR A 4 -15.27 11.77 -19.27
CA THR A 4 -14.80 12.39 -18.03
C THR A 4 -14.52 11.29 -17.03
N GLU A 5 -13.32 10.71 -17.12
CA GLU A 5 -12.72 9.94 -16.02
C GLU A 5 -12.90 10.75 -14.73
N THR A 6 -13.55 10.16 -13.73
CA THR A 6 -13.72 10.83 -12.46
C THR A 6 -12.40 10.79 -11.70
N LEU A 7 -12.22 11.71 -10.75
CA LEU A 7 -11.02 11.67 -9.91
C LEU A 7 -10.93 10.37 -9.10
N VAL A 8 -12.09 9.79 -8.75
CA VAL A 8 -12.18 8.48 -8.08
C VAL A 8 -11.63 7.39 -8.99
N ASP A 9 -11.98 7.38 -10.29
CA ASP A 9 -11.42 6.43 -11.27
C ASP A 9 -9.89 6.55 -11.36
N ARG A 10 -9.37 7.78 -11.38
CA ARG A 10 -7.93 8.03 -11.40
C ARG A 10 -7.23 7.53 -10.13
N ILE A 11 -7.83 7.76 -8.96
CA ILE A 11 -7.31 7.28 -7.68
C ILE A 11 -7.29 5.75 -7.68
N ILE A 12 -8.41 5.10 -8.05
CA ILE A 12 -8.51 3.65 -8.16
C ILE A 12 -7.43 3.11 -9.09
N GLY A 13 -7.22 3.72 -10.26
CA GLY A 13 -6.16 3.32 -11.19
C GLY A 13 -4.75 3.38 -10.56
N GLN A 14 -4.47 4.39 -9.75
CA GLN A 14 -3.20 4.50 -9.01
C GLN A 14 -3.08 3.44 -7.91
N LEU A 15 -4.16 3.14 -7.19
CA LEU A 15 -4.17 2.09 -6.18
C LEU A 15 -3.92 0.71 -6.83
N SER A 16 -4.57 0.44 -7.96
CA SER A 16 -4.38 -0.80 -8.72
C SER A 16 -2.93 -0.95 -9.21
N TYR A 17 -2.30 0.12 -9.69
CA TYR A 17 -0.89 0.08 -10.10
C TYR A 17 0.04 -0.40 -8.97
N VAL A 18 -0.12 0.16 -7.76
CA VAL A 18 0.67 -0.25 -6.58
C VAL A 18 0.38 -1.71 -6.20
N SER A 19 -0.87 -2.13 -6.35
CA SER A 19 -1.30 -3.51 -6.08
C SER A 19 -0.64 -4.51 -7.02
N ASP A 20 -0.55 -4.18 -8.31
CA ASP A 20 0.10 -5.02 -9.32
C ASP A 20 1.61 -5.21 -9.02
N GLU A 21 2.28 -4.15 -8.57
CA GLU A 21 3.68 -4.21 -8.14
C GLU A 21 3.86 -5.11 -6.91
N ILE A 22 2.94 -5.06 -5.95
CA ILE A 22 2.97 -5.91 -4.75
C ILE A 22 2.66 -7.37 -5.10
N ASP A 23 1.69 -7.64 -5.98
CA ASP A 23 1.40 -8.98 -6.49
C ASP A 23 2.62 -9.56 -7.24
N LEU A 24 3.37 -8.72 -7.95
CA LEU A 24 4.63 -9.13 -8.58
C LEU A 24 5.68 -9.49 -7.54
N LEU A 25 5.88 -8.66 -6.50
CA LEU A 25 6.80 -8.94 -5.40
C LEU A 25 6.43 -10.23 -4.65
N GLY A 26 5.14 -10.47 -4.42
CA GLY A 26 4.61 -11.68 -3.79
C GLY A 26 5.06 -12.98 -4.48
N LYS A 27 5.25 -12.97 -5.80
CA LYS A 27 5.77 -14.12 -6.56
C LYS A 27 7.25 -14.43 -6.27
N PHE A 28 8.00 -13.44 -5.81
CA PHE A 28 9.42 -13.57 -5.50
C PHE A 28 9.68 -13.80 -4.01
N VAL A 29 8.74 -13.49 -3.12
CA VAL A 29 8.88 -13.70 -1.66
C VAL A 29 9.40 -15.10 -1.29
N PRO A 30 8.91 -16.21 -1.85
CA PRO A 30 9.43 -17.54 -1.51
C PRO A 30 10.90 -17.79 -1.87
N GLN A 31 11.48 -16.93 -2.72
CA GLN A 31 12.86 -17.03 -3.20
C GLN A 31 13.80 -16.09 -2.43
N ILE A 32 13.27 -15.20 -1.60
CA ILE A 32 14.05 -14.24 -0.82
C ILE A 32 14.40 -14.87 0.53
N ASP A 33 15.68 -14.81 0.90
CA ASP A 33 16.12 -15.23 2.24
C ASP A 33 15.44 -14.37 3.31
N SER A 34 14.81 -15.02 4.30
CA SER A 34 14.13 -14.33 5.40
C SER A 34 15.05 -13.38 6.17
N ALA A 35 16.36 -13.66 6.21
CA ALA A 35 17.33 -12.75 6.81
C ALA A 35 17.33 -11.37 6.14
N ILE A 36 17.24 -11.32 4.80
CA ILE A 36 17.18 -10.06 4.03
C ILE A 36 15.92 -9.26 4.40
N LEU A 37 14.80 -9.95 4.64
CA LEU A 37 13.53 -9.31 4.95
C LEU A 37 13.54 -8.61 6.32
N THR A 38 14.27 -9.17 7.28
CA THR A 38 14.35 -8.68 8.66
C THR A 38 15.58 -7.81 8.93
N GLU A 39 16.58 -7.81 8.04
CA GLU A 39 17.81 -7.04 8.20
C GLU A 39 17.52 -5.54 8.08
N LYS A 40 18.08 -4.77 9.01
CA LYS A 40 18.04 -3.31 8.95
C LYS A 40 19.25 -2.83 8.15
N PRO A 41 19.04 -2.05 7.07
CA PRO A 41 20.14 -1.61 6.22
C PRO A 41 21.14 -0.72 6.97
N ILE A 42 20.62 0.14 7.86
CA ILE A 42 21.38 0.96 8.80
C ILE A 42 20.58 1.14 10.10
N ASP A 43 21.27 1.54 11.17
CA ASP A 43 20.62 1.81 12.45
C ASP A 43 19.59 2.94 12.33
N GLY A 44 18.38 2.69 12.84
CA GLY A 44 17.24 3.60 12.74
C GLY A 44 16.39 3.51 11.47
N GLU A 45 16.80 2.77 10.43
CA GLU A 45 15.94 2.51 9.27
C GLU A 45 15.10 1.24 9.44
N PRO A 46 13.85 1.22 8.92
CA PRO A 46 13.03 0.01 8.95
C PRO A 46 13.59 -1.03 7.98
N SER A 47 13.57 -2.29 8.40
CA SER A 47 13.75 -3.46 7.54
C SER A 47 12.70 -3.51 6.42
N ILE A 48 12.87 -4.42 5.46
CA ILE A 48 11.88 -4.62 4.38
C ILE A 48 10.53 -5.06 4.96
N LEU A 49 10.54 -5.99 5.93
CA LEU A 49 9.33 -6.45 6.59
C LEU A 49 8.64 -5.32 7.35
N GLU A 50 9.36 -4.57 8.18
CA GLU A 50 8.81 -3.40 8.91
C GLU A 50 8.27 -2.34 7.94
N SER A 51 8.86 -2.20 6.75
CA SER A 51 8.37 -1.27 5.73
C SER A 51 7.01 -1.70 5.17
N PHE A 52 6.80 -2.98 4.91
CA PHE A 52 5.49 -3.47 4.46
C PHE A 52 4.44 -3.42 5.56
N GLN A 53 4.82 -3.75 6.80
CA GLN A 53 3.94 -3.64 7.97
C GLN A 53 3.45 -2.20 8.16
N ASP A 54 4.34 -1.22 8.01
CA ASP A 54 4.00 0.20 8.08
C ASP A 54 3.06 0.63 6.92
N MET A 55 3.23 0.09 5.72
CA MET A 55 2.30 0.32 4.60
C MET A 55 0.90 -0.22 4.90
N VAL A 56 0.79 -1.47 5.39
CA VAL A 56 -0.48 -2.09 5.82
C VAL A 56 -1.15 -1.24 6.90
N ARG A 57 -0.40 -0.85 7.94
CA ARG A 57 -0.91 -0.01 9.03
C ARG A 57 -1.45 1.34 8.53
N LYS A 58 -0.74 2.00 7.61
CA LYS A 58 -1.21 3.27 7.01
C LYS A 58 -2.49 3.07 6.21
N GLN A 59 -2.60 1.96 5.48
CA GLN A 59 -3.79 1.61 4.72
C GLN A 59 -4.99 1.36 5.65
N GLU A 60 -4.81 0.62 6.73
CA GLU A 60 -5.84 0.38 7.74
C GLU A 60 -6.30 1.67 8.42
N LEU A 61 -5.37 2.56 8.77
CA LEU A 61 -5.69 3.89 9.32
C LEU A 61 -6.54 4.71 8.34
N LEU A 62 -6.19 4.71 7.05
CA LEU A 62 -6.96 5.37 6.02
C LEU A 62 -8.36 4.74 5.87
N ALA A 63 -8.46 3.42 5.90
CA ALA A 63 -9.73 2.69 5.84
C ALA A 63 -10.66 3.09 7.01
N VAL A 64 -10.11 3.14 8.24
CA VAL A 64 -10.85 3.60 9.43
C VAL A 64 -11.30 5.05 9.30
N GLU A 65 -10.43 5.96 8.82
CA GLU A 65 -10.78 7.36 8.58
C GLU A 65 -11.93 7.52 7.58
N LEU A 66 -11.97 6.64 6.57
CA LEU A 66 -13.02 6.60 5.56
C LEU A 66 -14.30 5.89 6.03
N GLY A 67 -14.29 5.29 7.22
CA GLY A 67 -15.42 4.52 7.74
C GLY A 67 -15.59 3.14 7.10
N VAL A 68 -14.57 2.66 6.37
CA VAL A 68 -14.48 1.26 5.93
C VAL A 68 -14.27 0.44 7.20
N GLN A 69 -15.16 -0.53 7.46
CA GLN A 69 -14.94 -1.48 8.55
C GLN A 69 -13.69 -2.31 8.20
N ALA A 70 -12.53 -1.87 8.68
CA ALA A 70 -11.28 -2.57 8.51
C ALA A 70 -11.40 -3.95 9.16
N ILE A 71 -11.22 -5.00 8.36
CA ILE A 71 -11.12 -6.36 8.85
C ILE A 71 -9.72 -6.46 9.47
N HIS A 72 -9.68 -6.35 10.80
CA HIS A 72 -8.55 -6.53 11.72
C HIS A 72 -7.91 -5.25 12.31
N THR A 73 -8.14 -5.09 13.61
CA THR A 73 -7.38 -4.26 14.54
C THR A 73 -6.94 -5.16 15.69
N GLU A 74 -6.03 -6.09 15.43
CA GLU A 74 -5.31 -6.79 16.50
C GLU A 74 -3.82 -6.80 16.16
N ASP A 75 -3.01 -6.36 17.13
CA ASP A 75 -1.54 -6.37 17.18
C ASP A 75 -0.99 -7.80 17.19
N GLU A 76 -1.45 -8.67 16.28
CA GLU A 76 -0.74 -9.92 16.05
C GLU A 76 0.60 -9.59 15.39
N PRO A 77 1.72 -10.06 15.96
CA PRO A 77 3.02 -9.88 15.33
C PRO A 77 3.02 -10.67 14.02
N GLU A 78 2.82 -9.98 12.91
CA GLU A 78 2.87 -10.56 11.58
C GLU A 78 4.25 -11.20 11.38
N ALA A 79 4.30 -12.53 11.38
CA ALA A 79 5.55 -13.27 11.52
C ALA A 79 6.31 -13.45 10.19
N ASP A 80 5.64 -13.28 9.04
CA ASP A 80 6.27 -13.41 7.73
C ASP A 80 5.71 -12.44 6.68
N LEU A 81 6.53 -12.13 5.67
CA LEU A 81 6.18 -11.20 4.60
C LEU A 81 4.98 -11.67 3.77
N ALA A 82 4.79 -12.97 3.60
CA ALA A 82 3.66 -13.50 2.82
C ALA A 82 2.32 -13.08 3.44
N THR A 83 2.20 -13.21 4.77
CA THR A 83 1.03 -12.78 5.54
C THR A 83 0.82 -11.26 5.43
N VAL A 84 1.89 -10.47 5.51
CA VAL A 84 1.80 -8.99 5.36
C VAL A 84 1.29 -8.60 3.98
N LEU A 85 1.78 -9.25 2.91
CA LEU A 85 1.32 -8.97 1.55
C LEU A 85 -0.14 -9.37 1.32
N GLU A 86 -0.59 -10.48 1.91
CA GLU A 86 -2.00 -10.88 1.86
C GLU A 86 -2.89 -9.86 2.57
N ARG A 87 -2.50 -9.39 3.77
CA ARG A 87 -3.21 -8.31 4.47
C ARG A 87 -3.24 -7.02 3.67
N PHE A 88 -2.11 -6.64 3.07
CA PHE A 88 -2.03 -5.48 2.20
C PHE A 88 -3.09 -5.56 1.10
N LYS A 89 -3.15 -6.70 0.40
CA LYS A 89 -4.09 -6.94 -0.69
C LYS A 89 -5.55 -6.87 -0.23
N ASN A 90 -5.87 -7.53 0.88
CA ASN A 90 -7.24 -7.53 1.40
C ASN A 90 -7.70 -6.12 1.78
N GLY A 91 -6.87 -5.34 2.49
CA GLY A 91 -7.22 -3.97 2.84
C GLY A 91 -7.30 -3.04 1.62
N ARG A 92 -6.51 -3.33 0.58
CA ARG A 92 -6.49 -2.60 -0.68
C ARG A 92 -7.78 -2.80 -1.45
N ASP A 93 -8.23 -4.04 -1.58
CA ASP A 93 -9.46 -4.39 -2.27
C ASP A 93 -10.66 -3.73 -1.58
N LEU A 94 -10.72 -3.77 -0.24
CA LEU A 94 -11.75 -3.06 0.53
C LEU A 94 -11.75 -1.55 0.28
N LEU A 95 -10.57 -0.93 0.22
CA LEU A 95 -10.45 0.51 -0.05
C LEU A 95 -10.90 0.85 -1.48
N VAL A 96 -10.55 0.03 -2.46
CA VAL A 96 -10.97 0.20 -3.85
C VAL A 96 -12.48 0.03 -4.00
N ASP A 97 -13.06 -1.00 -3.38
CA ASP A 97 -14.51 -1.25 -3.43
C ASP A 97 -15.28 -0.12 -2.74
N PHE A 98 -14.82 0.36 -1.59
CA PHE A 98 -15.39 1.55 -0.96
C PHE A 98 -15.36 2.78 -1.88
N LEU A 99 -14.22 3.06 -2.52
CA LEU A 99 -14.12 4.19 -3.44
C LEU A 99 -15.06 4.05 -4.65
N ARG A 100 -15.27 2.83 -5.15
CA ARG A 100 -16.23 2.55 -6.24
C ARG A 100 -17.67 2.78 -5.80
N ASP A 101 -18.02 2.36 -4.59
CA ASP A 101 -19.37 2.47 -4.05
C ASP A 101 -19.75 3.91 -3.65
N HIS A 102 -18.75 4.79 -3.53
CA HIS A 102 -18.92 6.19 -3.13
C HIS A 102 -18.45 7.21 -4.18
N PRO A 103 -19.00 7.20 -5.41
CA PRO A 103 -18.61 8.13 -6.47
C PRO A 103 -18.88 9.60 -6.12
N GLU A 104 -19.78 9.89 -5.18
CA GLU A 104 -20.04 11.21 -4.60
C GLU A 104 -18.83 11.81 -3.87
N LEU A 105 -17.89 10.98 -3.41
CA LEU A 105 -16.62 11.46 -2.88
C LEU A 105 -15.85 12.24 -3.95
N SER A 106 -16.04 11.94 -5.23
CA SER A 106 -15.47 12.73 -6.32
C SER A 106 -15.98 14.19 -6.33
N GLN A 107 -17.21 14.44 -5.87
CA GLN A 107 -17.80 15.78 -5.79
C GLN A 107 -17.35 16.51 -4.51
N SER A 108 -17.37 15.82 -3.37
CA SER A 108 -16.78 16.30 -2.10
C SER A 108 -15.32 16.73 -2.28
N ILE A 109 -14.58 16.00 -3.11
CA ILE A 109 -13.21 16.34 -3.48
C ILE A 109 -13.13 17.55 -4.45
N LYS A 110 -14.13 17.77 -5.31
CA LYS A 110 -14.16 18.89 -6.27
C LYS A 110 -14.59 20.21 -5.63
N GLU A 111 -15.41 20.19 -4.59
CA GLU A 111 -16.03 21.39 -3.96
C GLU A 111 -15.14 22.08 -2.89
N ASP A 112 -13.82 22.08 -3.06
CA ASP A 112 -12.89 22.87 -2.22
C ASP A 112 -12.77 22.44 -0.74
N ASN A 113 -13.19 21.21 -0.39
CA ASN A 113 -12.74 20.52 0.82
C ASN A 113 -11.49 19.68 0.51
N THR A 114 -10.38 20.40 0.30
CA THR A 114 -9.01 19.95 -0.01
C THR A 114 -8.41 18.81 0.84
N PRO A 115 -8.83 18.50 2.09
CA PRO A 115 -8.14 17.51 2.92
C PRO A 115 -8.16 16.07 2.37
N LEU A 116 -9.29 15.56 1.88
CA LEU A 116 -9.40 14.13 1.55
C LEU A 116 -8.60 13.77 0.29
N LYS A 117 -8.70 14.57 -0.77
CA LYS A 117 -7.89 14.42 -1.99
C LYS A 117 -6.41 14.48 -1.70
N THR A 118 -6.02 15.48 -0.92
CA THR A 118 -4.61 15.72 -0.59
C THR A 118 -4.08 14.56 0.25
N ARG A 119 -4.89 14.02 1.17
CA ARG A 119 -4.56 12.82 1.94
C ARG A 119 -4.46 11.58 1.07
N LEU A 120 -5.44 11.30 0.20
CA LEU A 120 -5.40 10.13 -0.70
C LEU A 120 -4.21 10.21 -1.66
N HIS A 121 -3.96 11.36 -2.29
CA HIS A 121 -2.78 11.53 -3.12
C HIS A 121 -1.48 11.38 -2.33
N LYS A 122 -1.40 11.96 -1.12
CA LYS A 122 -0.22 11.84 -0.26
C LYS A 122 0.01 10.39 0.14
N PHE A 123 -1.05 9.68 0.53
CA PHE A 123 -1.00 8.25 0.86
C PHE A 123 -0.43 7.44 -0.31
N ILE A 124 -0.95 7.64 -1.53
CA ILE A 124 -0.46 6.95 -2.74
C ILE A 124 1.02 7.28 -3.02
N LEU A 125 1.41 8.55 -2.90
CA LEU A 125 2.79 8.97 -3.14
C LEU A 125 3.75 8.39 -2.10
N ASP A 126 3.36 8.42 -0.83
CA ASP A 126 4.15 7.87 0.28
C ASP A 126 4.32 6.35 0.10
N GLU A 127 3.24 5.66 -0.26
CA GLU A 127 3.23 4.21 -0.49
C GLU A 127 4.07 3.81 -1.71
N ALA A 128 3.90 4.48 -2.85
CA ALA A 128 4.70 4.23 -4.05
C ALA A 128 6.20 4.52 -3.81
N SER A 129 6.52 5.57 -3.03
CA SER A 129 7.88 5.88 -2.62
C SER A 129 8.48 4.77 -1.75
N GLN A 130 7.71 4.27 -0.79
CA GLN A 130 8.12 3.19 0.11
C GLN A 130 8.31 1.87 -0.65
N LEU A 131 7.40 1.54 -1.57
CA LEU A 131 7.48 0.36 -2.43
C LEU A 131 8.71 0.40 -3.36
N ARG A 132 8.99 1.57 -3.95
CA ARG A 132 10.21 1.78 -4.75
C ARG A 132 11.46 1.57 -3.92
N SER A 133 11.52 2.14 -2.72
CA SER A 133 12.65 1.98 -1.80
C SER A 133 12.87 0.51 -1.43
N VAL A 134 11.81 -0.21 -1.09
CA VAL A 134 11.87 -1.66 -0.81
C VAL A 134 12.35 -2.45 -2.02
N THR A 135 11.83 -2.15 -3.21
CA THR A 135 12.21 -2.84 -4.45
C THR A 135 13.68 -2.65 -4.78
N VAL A 136 14.22 -1.43 -4.60
CA VAL A 136 15.65 -1.16 -4.78
C VAL A 136 16.48 -1.96 -3.78
N ARG A 137 16.11 -1.94 -2.49
CA ARG A 137 16.83 -2.70 -1.45
C ARG A 137 16.82 -4.20 -1.73
N LEU A 138 15.67 -4.76 -2.12
CA LEU A 138 15.56 -6.17 -2.53
C LEU A 138 16.46 -6.49 -3.73
N HIS A 139 16.53 -5.59 -4.72
CA HIS A 139 17.40 -5.75 -5.87
C HIS A 139 18.89 -5.74 -5.46
N GLU A 140 19.30 -4.77 -4.64
CA GLU A 140 20.67 -4.67 -4.13
C GLU A 140 21.05 -5.89 -3.29
N SER A 141 20.19 -6.32 -2.35
CA SER A 141 20.44 -7.51 -1.52
C SER A 141 20.58 -8.81 -2.33
N ASN A 142 19.91 -8.91 -3.48
CA ASN A 142 20.02 -10.05 -4.39
C ASN A 142 21.23 -9.96 -5.33
N LEU A 143 21.72 -8.76 -5.66
CA LEU A 143 22.92 -8.55 -6.46
C LEU A 143 24.21 -8.93 -5.72
N PHE A 144 24.23 -8.85 -4.39
CA PHE A 144 25.41 -9.18 -3.57
C PHE A 144 25.49 -10.64 -3.12
N ARG A 145 24.58 -11.51 -3.58
CA ARG A 145 24.51 -12.94 -3.20
C ARG A 145 24.66 -13.93 -4.38
N LEU A 146 24.97 -13.46 -5.58
CA LEU A 146 25.41 -14.28 -6.74
C LEU A 146 26.93 -14.22 -6.88
#